data_AF-A0A9D4VT73-F1
#
_entry.id   AF-A0A9D4VT73-F1
#
_cell.length_a   1.000
_cell.length_b   1.000
_cell.length_c   1.000
_cell.angle_alpha   90.00
_cell.angle_beta   90.00
_cell.angle_gamma   90.00
#
_symmetry.space_group_name_H-M   'P 1'
#
loop_
_entity.id
_entity.type
_entity.pdbx_description
1 polymer ?
#
loop_
_entity_poly.entity_id
_entity_poly.type
_entity_poly.pdbx_seq_one_letter_code
_entity_poly.pdbx_strand_id
1 'polypeptide(L)'
;MEDKLTQPNNATISQKPTTAIKELQIIMKLTTNFFVPVFGDFKGRRAGLIKTLTTDVEDFYNQCDPDKENLCLYGFPSEQWEVNLPAEEVPPELPEPVLGINFARDSMPEKDWLSLVVVHSDSWLLAIAYYFGARFGFDNLTGDAFSV
;
A
#
# COMPACT_ATOMS: atom_id res chain seq x y z
N MET A 1 55.71 -51.59 8.48
CA MET A 1 55.90 -50.34 7.73
C MET A 1 54.60 -50.04 7.02
N GLU A 2 53.97 -48.97 7.49
CA GLU A 2 52.97 -48.12 6.83
C GLU A 2 51.65 -48.74 6.34
N ASP A 3 50.68 -48.71 7.27
CA ASP A 3 49.26 -48.58 6.98
C ASP A 3 49.01 -47.42 6.02
N LYS A 4 48.45 -47.72 4.84
CA LYS A 4 47.91 -46.69 3.94
C LYS A 4 46.59 -46.18 4.51
N LEU A 5 46.68 -45.13 5.32
CA LEU A 5 45.54 -44.32 5.75
C LEU A 5 44.78 -43.83 4.52
N THR A 6 43.61 -44.40 4.27
CA THR A 6 42.71 -43.95 3.20
C THR A 6 42.08 -42.64 3.68
N GLN A 7 42.33 -41.54 2.95
CA GLN A 7 41.77 -40.24 3.32
C GLN A 7 40.24 -40.25 3.21
N PRO A 8 39.52 -39.55 4.11
CA PRO A 8 38.08 -39.44 4.00
C PRO A 8 37.73 -38.61 2.76
N ASN A 9 36.91 -39.18 1.89
CA ASN A 9 36.32 -38.49 0.75
C ASN A 9 35.56 -37.25 1.24
N ASN A 10 36.12 -36.06 1.06
CA ASN A 10 35.38 -34.81 1.12
C ASN A 10 34.49 -34.71 -0.13
N ALA A 11 33.41 -35.49 -0.15
CA ALA A 11 32.31 -35.23 -1.06
C ALA A 11 31.68 -33.91 -0.62
N THR A 12 32.02 -32.82 -1.31
CA THR A 12 31.24 -31.59 -1.25
C THR A 12 29.81 -31.95 -1.64
N ILE A 13 28.92 -32.05 -0.64
CA ILE A 13 27.51 -32.29 -0.87
C ILE A 13 26.96 -31.04 -1.56
N SER A 14 26.96 -31.05 -2.88
CA SER A 14 26.19 -30.11 -3.70
C SER A 14 24.72 -30.50 -3.54
N GLN A 15 24.13 -30.12 -2.42
CA GLN A 15 22.70 -30.28 -2.17
C GLN A 15 21.98 -29.29 -3.09
N LYS A 16 21.52 -29.77 -4.25
CA LYS A 16 20.57 -29.03 -5.07
C LYS A 16 19.35 -28.72 -4.19
N PRO A 17 18.84 -27.48 -4.19
CA PRO A 17 17.69 -27.14 -3.37
C PRO A 17 16.49 -28.02 -3.76
N THR A 18 15.93 -28.69 -2.76
CA THR A 18 14.69 -29.47 -2.86
C THR A 18 13.56 -28.58 -3.37
N THR A 19 12.57 -29.14 -4.06
CA THR A 19 11.42 -28.39 -4.59
C THR A 19 10.77 -27.48 -3.54
N ALA A 20 10.63 -27.96 -2.30
CA ALA A 20 10.13 -27.17 -1.17
C ALA A 20 10.98 -25.93 -0.83
N ILE A 21 12.31 -26.00 -0.96
CA ILE A 21 13.20 -24.84 -0.73
C ILE A 21 13.00 -23.80 -1.84
N LYS A 22 12.79 -24.24 -3.09
CA LYS A 22 12.51 -23.33 -4.21
C LYS A 22 11.15 -22.66 -4.06
N GLU A 23 10.12 -23.40 -3.65
CA GLU A 23 8.79 -22.85 -3.33
C GLU A 23 8.86 -21.83 -2.20
N LEU A 24 9.58 -22.15 -1.11
CA LEU A 24 9.80 -21.19 -0.03
C LEU A 24 10.56 -19.94 -0.50
N GLN A 25 11.57 -20.09 -1.35
CA GLN A 25 12.28 -18.94 -1.94
C GLN A 25 11.38 -18.09 -2.85
N ILE A 26 10.48 -18.72 -3.61
CA ILE A 26 9.49 -18.02 -4.44
C ILE A 26 8.50 -17.29 -3.55
N ILE A 27 7.93 -17.96 -2.54
CA ILE A 27 7.01 -17.36 -1.56
C ILE A 27 7.69 -16.17 -0.88
N MET A 28 8.93 -16.32 -0.41
CA MET A 28 9.67 -15.28 0.30
C MET A 28 10.04 -14.10 -0.61
N LYS A 29 10.37 -14.34 -1.89
CA LYS A 29 10.55 -13.28 -2.90
C LYS A 29 9.25 -12.56 -3.23
N LEU A 30 8.15 -13.29 -3.40
CA LEU A 30 6.82 -12.72 -3.59
C LEU A 30 6.43 -11.86 -2.39
N THR A 31 6.71 -12.32 -1.16
CA THR A 31 6.43 -11.53 0.06
C THR A 31 7.30 -10.28 0.12
N THR A 32 8.59 -10.36 -0.23
CA THR A 32 9.53 -9.24 -0.11
C THR A 32 9.31 -8.17 -1.19
N ASN A 33 9.09 -8.57 -2.44
CA ASN A 33 8.86 -7.65 -3.57
C ASN A 33 7.48 -7.01 -3.53
N PHE A 34 6.48 -7.69 -2.95
CA PHE A 34 5.15 -7.15 -2.69
C PHE A 34 5.15 -6.11 -1.56
N PHE A 35 5.81 -6.44 -0.44
CA PHE A 35 5.59 -5.73 0.80
C PHE A 35 6.28 -4.38 0.85
N VAL A 36 7.51 -4.26 0.34
CA VAL A 36 8.30 -3.02 0.46
C VAL A 36 7.70 -1.83 -0.31
N PRO A 37 7.36 -1.93 -1.61
CA PRO A 37 6.82 -0.79 -2.35
C PRO A 37 5.39 -0.41 -1.90
N VAL A 38 4.51 -1.40 -1.68
CA VAL A 38 3.13 -1.15 -1.26
C VAL A 38 3.08 -0.55 0.15
N PHE A 39 3.88 -1.07 1.08
CA PHE A 39 3.95 -0.51 2.43
C PHE A 39 4.66 0.85 2.45
N GLY A 40 5.61 1.09 1.54
CA GLY A 40 6.21 2.40 1.32
C GLY A 40 5.18 3.45 0.91
N ASP A 41 4.40 3.14 -0.13
CA ASP A 41 3.29 3.98 -0.59
C ASP A 41 2.29 4.25 0.54
N PHE A 42 1.79 3.18 1.19
CA PHE A 42 0.84 3.28 2.30
C PHE A 42 1.34 4.22 3.41
N LYS A 43 2.60 4.08 3.81
CA LYS A 43 3.20 4.95 4.84
C LYS A 43 3.25 6.41 4.40
N GLY A 44 3.64 6.66 3.14
CA GLY A 44 3.71 8.02 2.58
C GLY A 44 2.35 8.70 2.60
N ARG A 45 1.32 8.04 2.04
CA ARG A 45 -0.05 8.58 2.03
C ARG A 45 -0.59 8.79 3.44
N ARG A 46 -0.35 7.83 4.35
CA ARG A 46 -0.78 7.93 5.75
C ARG A 46 -0.10 9.10 6.47
N ALA A 47 1.17 9.37 6.21
CA ALA A 47 1.86 10.53 6.77
C ALA A 47 1.23 11.84 6.30
N GLY A 48 0.90 11.95 5.00
CA GLY A 48 0.17 13.08 4.44
C GLY A 48 -1.19 13.30 5.14
N LEU A 49 -1.99 12.26 5.27
CA LEU A 49 -3.30 12.32 5.92
C LEU A 49 -3.21 12.67 7.41
N ILE A 50 -2.24 12.12 8.14
CA ILE A 50 -1.98 12.49 9.53
C ILE A 50 -1.64 13.97 9.62
N LYS A 51 -0.76 14.47 8.73
CA LYS A 51 -0.39 15.88 8.69
C LYS A 51 -1.63 16.76 8.47
N THR A 52 -2.50 16.42 7.52
CA THR A 52 -3.78 17.11 7.27
C THR A 52 -4.65 17.18 8.51
N LEU A 53 -4.81 16.06 9.22
CA LEU A 53 -5.77 15.92 10.32
C LEU A 53 -5.18 16.30 11.69
N THR A 54 -3.94 16.81 11.71
CA THR A 54 -3.27 17.27 12.94
C THR A 54 -2.59 18.61 12.77
N THR A 55 -1.55 18.69 11.95
CA THR A 55 -0.69 19.86 11.82
C THR A 55 -1.32 20.93 10.94
N ASP A 56 -1.98 20.50 9.85
CA ASP A 56 -2.55 21.38 8.84
C ASP A 56 -4.09 21.45 8.94
N VAL A 57 -4.66 21.11 10.10
CA VAL A 57 -6.12 20.93 10.26
C VAL A 57 -6.93 22.18 9.98
N GLU A 58 -6.39 23.37 10.31
CA GLU A 58 -7.05 24.65 10.02
C GLU A 58 -7.11 24.93 8.50
N ASP A 59 -6.02 24.66 7.77
CA ASP A 59 -5.98 24.81 6.32
C ASP A 59 -6.95 23.83 5.65
N PHE A 60 -6.92 22.57 6.08
CA PHE A 60 -7.86 21.54 5.65
C PHE A 60 -9.33 21.95 5.89
N TYR A 61 -9.66 22.44 7.08
CA TYR A 61 -11.00 22.89 7.43
C TYR A 61 -11.48 24.02 6.50
N ASN A 62 -10.61 25.00 6.24
CA ASN A 62 -10.90 26.14 5.38
C ASN A 62 -11.08 25.75 3.90
N GLN A 63 -10.35 24.73 3.42
CA GLN A 63 -10.50 24.22 2.06
C GLN A 63 -11.81 23.45 1.84
N CYS A 64 -12.32 22.79 2.90
CA CYS A 64 -13.56 22.00 2.89
C CYS A 64 -14.84 22.84 2.94
N ASP A 65 -15.00 23.77 2.01
CA ASP A 65 -16.16 24.66 1.91
C ASP A 65 -17.45 23.90 1.52
N PRO A 66 -18.51 23.90 2.35
CA PRO A 66 -19.78 23.22 2.07
C PRO A 66 -20.53 23.80 0.86
N ASP A 67 -20.24 25.03 0.45
CA ASP A 67 -20.88 25.65 -0.72
C ASP A 67 -20.22 25.23 -2.06
N LYS A 68 -19.10 24.50 -2.00
CA LYS A 68 -18.46 23.90 -3.17
C LYS A 68 -19.10 22.56 -3.53
N GLU A 69 -18.81 22.09 -4.73
CA GLU A 69 -19.09 20.71 -5.14
C GLU A 69 -18.50 19.69 -4.16
N ASN A 70 -18.92 18.43 -4.27
CA ASN A 70 -18.53 17.39 -3.32
C ASN A 70 -17.02 17.12 -3.40
N LEU A 71 -16.30 17.47 -2.34
CA LEU A 71 -14.84 17.34 -2.25
C LEU A 71 -14.43 16.00 -1.65
N CYS A 72 -13.19 15.61 -1.95
CA CYS A 72 -12.49 14.44 -1.46
C CYS A 72 -11.18 14.87 -0.78
N LEU A 73 -10.69 14.06 0.17
CA LEU A 73 -9.34 14.20 0.72
C LEU A 73 -8.42 13.12 0.16
N TYR A 74 -7.33 13.55 -0.48
CA TYR A 74 -6.29 12.70 -1.05
C TYR A 74 -5.01 12.77 -0.22
N GLY A 75 -4.38 11.62 0.00
CA GLY A 75 -3.02 11.49 0.48
C GLY A 75 -2.10 10.91 -0.60
N PHE A 76 -0.87 11.42 -0.68
CA PHE A 76 0.12 11.04 -1.70
C PHE A 76 1.33 10.32 -1.11
N PRO A 77 2.01 9.45 -1.89
CA PRO A 77 3.23 8.77 -1.43
C PRO A 77 4.36 9.72 -1.03
N SER A 78 4.31 10.98 -1.51
CA SER A 78 5.21 12.08 -1.17
C SER A 78 4.94 12.73 0.20
N GLU A 79 4.08 12.12 1.02
CA GLU A 79 3.67 12.64 2.33
C GLU A 79 2.91 13.98 2.25
N GLN A 80 2.41 14.31 1.06
CA GLN A 80 1.54 15.46 0.83
C GLN A 80 0.07 15.04 0.84
N TRP A 81 -0.80 16.05 0.92
CA TRP A 81 -2.25 15.88 0.87
C TRP A 81 -2.88 16.94 -0.02
N GLU A 82 -4.10 16.69 -0.48
CA GLU A 82 -4.87 17.61 -1.32
C GLU A 82 -6.37 17.42 -1.07
N VAL A 83 -7.11 18.53 -1.08
CA VAL A 83 -8.58 18.51 -1.16
C VAL A 83 -8.98 18.91 -2.57
N ASN A 84 -9.63 17.99 -3.29
CA ASN A 84 -10.01 18.21 -4.68
C ASN A 84 -11.31 17.46 -5.02
N LEU A 85 -11.85 17.70 -6.21
CA LEU A 85 -12.95 16.94 -6.78
C LEU A 85 -12.52 15.49 -7.07
N PRO A 86 -13.47 14.53 -7.09
CA PRO A 86 -13.19 13.16 -7.50
C PRO A 86 -12.63 13.10 -8.93
N ALA A 87 -11.87 12.05 -9.25
CA ALA A 87 -11.34 11.90 -10.60
C ALA A 87 -12.46 11.82 -11.66
N GLU A 88 -12.27 12.52 -12.78
CA GLU A 88 -13.22 12.51 -13.89
C GLU A 88 -13.15 11.24 -14.75
N GLU A 89 -12.06 10.48 -14.65
CA GLU A 89 -11.81 9.28 -15.47
C GLU A 89 -12.74 8.10 -15.11
N VAL A 90 -13.23 7.38 -16.13
CA VAL A 90 -14.14 6.25 -15.97
C VAL A 90 -13.63 5.01 -16.73
N PRO A 91 -13.21 3.92 -16.04
CA PRO A 91 -13.04 3.81 -14.58
C PRO A 91 -11.78 4.52 -14.09
N PRO A 92 -11.76 5.01 -12.83
CA PRO A 92 -10.55 5.59 -12.24
C PRO A 92 -9.46 4.53 -12.06
N GLU A 93 -8.19 4.95 -12.11
CA GLU A 93 -7.06 4.03 -11.95
C GLU A 93 -6.97 3.46 -10.54
N LEU A 94 -7.17 4.30 -9.51
CA LEU A 94 -7.10 3.93 -8.10
C LEU A 94 -8.49 3.94 -7.46
N PRO A 95 -8.68 3.23 -6.33
CA PRO A 95 -9.87 3.41 -5.50
C PRO A 95 -10.05 4.89 -5.15
N GLU A 96 -11.25 5.42 -5.34
CA GLU A 96 -11.57 6.80 -4.96
C GLU A 96 -11.78 6.92 -3.43
N PRO A 97 -11.35 8.03 -2.81
CA PRO A 97 -11.68 8.35 -1.42
C PRO A 97 -13.17 8.69 -1.27
N VAL A 98 -13.59 8.93 -0.03
CA VAL A 98 -14.99 9.32 0.24
C VAL A 98 -15.31 10.67 -0.37
N LEU A 99 -16.44 10.73 -1.08
CA LEU A 99 -16.95 11.93 -1.72
C LEU A 99 -17.81 12.75 -0.75
N GLY A 100 -17.66 14.08 -0.80
CA GLY A 100 -18.53 15.01 -0.08
C GLY A 100 -18.15 15.21 1.38
N ILE A 101 -16.86 15.15 1.72
CA ILE A 101 -16.39 15.39 3.10
C ILE A 101 -16.78 16.77 3.61
N ASN A 102 -16.89 17.76 2.72
CA ASN A 102 -17.28 19.13 3.03
C ASN A 102 -18.76 19.29 3.40
N PHE A 103 -19.64 18.39 2.93
CA PHE A 103 -21.10 18.55 3.08
C PHE A 103 -21.54 18.62 4.54
N ALA A 104 -20.93 17.80 5.40
CA ALA A 104 -21.34 17.67 6.79
C ALA A 104 -20.51 18.52 7.77
N ARG A 105 -19.54 19.31 7.28
CA ARG A 105 -18.56 20.05 8.10
C ARG A 105 -19.23 20.94 9.14
N ASP A 106 -20.19 21.77 8.70
CA ASP A 106 -20.84 22.76 9.56
C ASP A 106 -22.12 22.22 10.24
N SER A 107 -22.52 20.99 9.92
CA SER A 107 -23.74 20.35 10.42
C SER A 107 -23.52 19.49 11.67
N MET A 108 -22.28 19.34 12.13
CA MET A 108 -21.94 18.56 13.33
C MET A 108 -20.73 19.17 14.07
N PRO A 109 -20.45 18.75 15.32
CA PRO A 109 -19.24 19.19 16.02
C PRO A 109 -17.99 18.85 15.21
N GLU A 110 -17.03 19.78 15.17
CA GLU A 110 -15.80 19.65 14.39
C GLU A 110 -15.06 18.32 14.66
N LYS A 111 -14.99 17.91 15.92
CA LYS A 111 -14.38 16.64 16.32
C LYS A 111 -15.07 15.42 15.69
N ASP A 112 -16.39 15.44 15.60
CA ASP A 112 -17.16 14.32 15.04
C ASP A 112 -17.00 14.29 13.51
N TRP A 113 -16.99 15.45 12.89
CA TRP A 113 -16.68 15.59 11.45
C TRP A 113 -15.27 15.08 11.13
N LEU A 114 -14.24 15.53 11.86
CA LEU A 114 -12.87 15.06 11.70
C LEU A 114 -12.77 13.54 11.94
N SER A 115 -13.49 13.01 12.91
CA SER A 115 -13.52 11.55 13.18
C SER A 115 -14.11 10.77 12.01
N LEU A 116 -15.16 11.31 11.37
CA LEU A 116 -15.73 10.73 10.16
C LEU A 116 -14.73 10.74 9.01
N VAL A 117 -14.04 11.87 8.80
CA VAL A 117 -12.98 11.98 7.77
C VAL A 117 -11.85 10.98 8.04
N VAL A 118 -11.41 10.81 9.30
CA VAL A 118 -10.38 9.83 9.69
C VAL A 118 -10.79 8.40 9.30
N VAL A 119 -12.00 7.98 9.68
CA VAL A 119 -12.47 6.60 9.43
C VAL A 119 -12.54 6.30 7.94
N HIS A 120 -13.02 7.25 7.14
CA HIS A 120 -13.05 7.10 5.69
C HIS A 120 -11.65 7.11 5.06
N SER A 121 -10.74 7.95 5.58
CA SER A 121 -9.35 8.02 5.11
C SER A 121 -8.59 6.71 5.38
N ASP A 122 -8.76 6.11 6.56
CA ASP A 122 -8.18 4.81 6.89
C ASP A 122 -8.73 3.70 5.98
N SER A 123 -10.04 3.71 5.73
CA SER A 123 -10.68 2.75 4.82
C SER A 123 -10.15 2.87 3.39
N TRP A 124 -9.96 4.10 2.92
CA TRP A 124 -9.40 4.38 1.59
C TRP A 124 -7.93 3.93 1.47
N LEU A 125 -7.09 4.21 2.49
CA LEU A 125 -5.71 3.74 2.51
C LEU A 125 -5.61 2.21 2.42
N LEU A 126 -6.48 1.49 3.13
CA LEU A 126 -6.55 0.04 3.02
C LEU A 126 -6.96 -0.39 1.61
N ALA A 127 -8.00 0.24 1.03
CA ALA A 127 -8.42 -0.07 -0.33
C ALA A 127 -7.28 0.11 -1.36
N ILE A 128 -6.50 1.18 -1.26
CA ILE A 128 -5.32 1.41 -2.11
C ILE A 128 -4.26 0.33 -1.90
N ALA A 129 -3.93 0.00 -0.65
CA ALA A 129 -2.93 -1.03 -0.34
C ALA A 129 -3.34 -2.40 -0.91
N TYR A 130 -4.63 -2.76 -0.79
CA TYR A 130 -5.18 -3.98 -1.38
C TYR A 130 -5.20 -3.94 -2.90
N TYR A 131 -5.57 -2.80 -3.51
CA TYR A 131 -5.56 -2.63 -4.96
C TYR A 131 -4.16 -2.87 -5.54
N PHE A 132 -3.15 -2.19 -4.99
CA PHE A 132 -1.77 -2.41 -5.43
C PHE A 132 -1.31 -3.83 -5.14
N GLY A 133 -1.65 -4.36 -3.97
CA GLY A 133 -1.32 -5.74 -3.64
C GLY A 133 -1.87 -6.75 -4.66
N ALA A 134 -3.14 -6.59 -5.06
CA ALA A 134 -3.75 -7.43 -6.09
C ALA A 134 -3.02 -7.25 -7.44
N ARG A 135 -2.77 -6.02 -7.88
CA ARG A 135 -2.10 -5.72 -9.16
C ARG A 135 -0.69 -6.34 -9.24
N PHE A 136 0.13 -6.17 -8.21
CA PHE A 136 1.47 -6.77 -8.14
C PHE A 136 1.46 -8.31 -8.03
N GLY A 137 0.37 -8.89 -7.52
CA GLY A 137 0.15 -10.33 -7.50
C GLY A 137 -0.08 -10.93 -8.88
N PHE A 138 -0.71 -10.19 -9.81
CA PHE A 138 -1.02 -10.68 -11.16
C PHE A 138 0.15 -10.55 -12.15
N ASP A 139 0.96 -9.51 -12.04
CA ASP A 139 2.10 -9.29 -12.96
C ASP A 139 3.22 -10.33 -12.75
N ASN A 140 3.40 -10.84 -11.54
CA ASN A 140 4.42 -11.86 -11.24
C ASN A 140 3.97 -13.30 -11.52
N LEU A 141 2.68 -13.53 -11.77
CA LEU A 141 2.15 -14.86 -12.12
C LEU A 141 2.12 -15.12 -13.64
N THR A 142 2.21 -14.06 -14.45
CA THR A 142 2.12 -14.13 -15.92
C THR A 142 3.47 -14.11 -16.61
N GLY A 143 4.56 -13.80 -15.90
CA GLY A 143 5.90 -13.63 -16.47
C GLY A 143 6.72 -14.91 -16.70
N ASP A 144 6.68 -15.90 -15.80
CA ASP A 144 7.58 -17.08 -15.90
C ASP A 144 7.02 -18.37 -15.26
N ALA A 145 5.76 -18.42 -14.85
CA ALA A 145 5.21 -19.60 -14.16
C ALA A 145 4.63 -20.68 -15.10
N PHE A 146 4.57 -20.44 -16.41
CA PHE A 146 3.97 -21.35 -17.40
C PHE A 146 4.81 -21.61 -18.67
N SER A 147 6.09 -21.21 -18.71
CA SER A 147 7.01 -21.72 -19.73
C SER A 147 7.66 -23.02 -19.24
N VAL A 148 7.14 -24.12 -19.80
CA VAL A 148 7.57 -25.54 -19.75
C VAL A 148 8.98 -25.82 -19.23
#